data_AF-A0A7C4DZ15-F1
#
_entry.id   AF-A0A7C4DZ15-F1
#
_cell.length_a   1.000
_cell.length_b   1.000
_cell.length_c   1.000
_cell.angle_alpha   90.00
_cell.angle_beta   90.00
_cell.angle_gamma   90.00
#
_symmetry.space_group_name_H-M   'P 1'
#
loop_
_entity.id
_entity.type
_entity.pdbx_description
1 polymer ?
#
loop_
_entity_poly.entity_id
_entity_poly.type
_entity_poly.pdbx_seq_one_letter_code
_entity_poly.pdbx_strand_id
1 'polypeptide(L)'
;MGLLSLYLAYRYVKPGGVIAFVLPRNLLSGVSWFLARMLLANKFHLRYVIVSSDAEKGYNFSENTSLSECLIIAKRIDEHRLGEETVLINLLRKPKSALKAMLLS
;
A
#
# COMPACT_ATOMS: atom_id res chain seq x y z
N MET A 1 13.03 7.04 4.22
CA MET A 1 12.30 7.79 3.16
C MET A 1 10.78 7.63 3.23
N GLY A 2 10.22 6.41 3.34
CA GLY A 2 8.75 6.20 3.30
C GLY A 2 7.90 6.94 4.36
N LEU A 3 8.32 6.99 5.63
CA LEU A 3 7.53 7.62 6.70
C LEU A 3 7.38 9.15 6.51
N LEU A 4 8.46 9.83 6.10
CA LEU A 4 8.43 11.27 5.84
C LEU A 4 7.49 11.58 4.68
N SER A 5 7.56 10.82 3.58
CA SER A 5 6.66 11.00 2.44
C SER A 5 5.20 10.81 2.82
N LEU A 6 4.89 9.81 3.66
CA LEU A 6 3.54 9.60 4.19
C LEU A 6 3.08 10.77 5.07
N TYR A 7 3.97 11.31 5.93
CA TYR A 7 3.67 12.47 6.75
C TYR A 7 3.41 13.74 5.90
N LEU A 8 4.21 13.97 4.86
CA LEU A 8 3.99 15.08 3.93
C LEU A 8 2.66 14.91 3.18
N ALA A 9 2.35 13.70 2.72
CA ALA A 9 1.06 13.43 2.09
C ALA A 9 -0.11 13.74 3.02
N TYR A 10 -0.02 13.36 4.31
CA TYR A 10 -1.00 13.78 5.32
C TYR A 10 -1.16 15.30 5.41
N ARG A 11 -0.05 16.05 5.39
CA ARG A 11 -0.05 17.50 5.56
C ARG A 11 -0.61 18.26 4.35
N TYR A 12 -0.36 17.77 3.13
CA TYR A 12 -0.62 18.51 1.90
C TYR A 12 -1.80 17.98 1.08
N VAL A 13 -2.23 16.73 1.29
CA VAL A 13 -3.42 16.20 0.63
C VAL A 13 -4.66 16.67 1.36
N LYS A 14 -5.53 17.38 0.64
CA LYS A 14 -6.81 17.88 1.15
C LYS A 14 -7.74 16.71 1.54
N PRO A 15 -8.69 16.92 2.47
CA PRO A 15 -9.75 15.96 2.74
C PRO A 15 -10.45 15.50 1.46
N GLY A 16 -10.73 14.20 1.36
CA GLY A 16 -11.27 13.55 0.16
C GLY A 16 -10.22 13.15 -0.88
N GLY A 17 -9.00 13.68 -0.83
CA GLY A 17 -7.90 13.31 -1.72
C GLY A 17 -7.44 11.87 -1.52
N VAL A 18 -6.89 11.25 -2.56
CA VAL A 18 -6.45 9.84 -2.54
C VAL A 18 -4.95 9.77 -2.72
N ILE A 19 -4.30 8.92 -1.91
CA ILE A 19 -2.87 8.62 -2.00
C ILE A 19 -2.66 7.16 -2.38
N ALA A 20 -1.58 6.91 -3.12
CA ALA A 20 -1.08 5.58 -3.39
C ALA A 20 0.41 5.53 -3.04
N PHE A 21 0.81 4.59 -2.21
CA PHE A 21 2.19 4.46 -1.74
C PHE A 21 2.67 3.02 -1.83
N VAL A 22 3.85 2.84 -2.45
CA VAL A 22 4.63 1.63 -2.30
C VAL A 22 5.49 1.78 -1.04
N LEU A 23 5.30 0.88 -0.08
CA LEU A 23 5.99 0.88 1.20
C LEU A 23 6.51 -0.52 1.51
N PRO A 24 7.57 -0.64 2.32
CA PRO A 24 8.04 -1.93 2.81
C PRO A 24 6.90 -2.74 3.46
N ARG A 25 6.84 -4.05 3.21
CA ARG A 25 5.79 -4.96 3.75
C ARG A 25 5.75 -4.97 5.28
N ASN A 26 6.88 -4.71 5.93
CA ASN A 26 6.93 -4.57 7.39
C ASN A 26 6.11 -3.37 7.91
N LEU A 27 5.60 -2.47 7.06
CA LEU A 27 4.53 -1.53 7.43
C LEU A 27 3.34 -2.24 8.06
N LEU A 28 2.98 -3.43 7.56
CA LEU A 28 1.77 -4.14 7.95
C LEU A 28 1.84 -4.74 9.37
N SER A 29 3.05 -5.10 9.83
CA SER A 29 3.22 -5.82 11.11
C SER A 29 4.37 -5.33 12.00
N GLY A 30 5.37 -4.65 11.45
CA GLY A 30 6.58 -4.24 12.16
C GLY A 30 6.30 -3.18 13.23
N VAL A 31 6.94 -3.33 14.39
CA VAL A 31 6.78 -2.41 15.54
C VAL A 31 7.25 -1.00 15.21
N SER A 32 8.36 -0.86 14.47
CA SER A 32 8.91 0.43 14.04
C SER A 32 7.96 1.24 13.14
N TRP A 33 6.93 0.60 12.60
CA TRP A 33 5.91 1.22 11.74
C TRP A 33 4.60 1.52 12.46
N PHE A 34 4.54 1.32 13.77
CA PHE A 34 3.32 1.56 14.56
C PHE A 34 2.75 2.97 14.36
N LEU A 35 3.58 4.00 14.44
CA LEU A 35 3.14 5.39 14.23
C LEU A 35 2.64 5.64 12.80
N ALA A 36 3.20 4.97 11.79
CA ALA A 36 2.70 5.05 10.42
C ALA A 36 1.30 4.44 10.30
N ARG A 37 1.09 3.27 10.91
CA ARG A 37 -0.23 2.63 10.97
C ARG A 37 -1.23 3.48 11.74
N MET A 38 -0.82 4.15 12.82
CA MET A 38 -1.68 5.08 13.54
C MET A 38 -2.03 6.30 12.70
N LEU A 39 -1.07 6.89 11.98
CA LEU A 39 -1.36 7.99 11.07
C LEU A 39 -2.37 7.57 9.99
N LEU A 40 -2.13 6.42 9.35
CA LEU A 40 -3.04 5.86 8.35
C LEU A 40 -4.44 5.62 8.94
N ALA A 41 -4.52 4.90 10.05
CA ALA A 41 -5.78 4.50 10.68
C ALA A 41 -6.57 5.65 11.31
N ASN A 42 -5.97 6.82 11.55
CA ASN A 42 -6.69 7.97 12.13
C ASN A 42 -7.00 9.06 11.09
N LYS A 43 -6.21 9.14 10.01
CA LYS A 43 -6.26 10.26 9.06
C LYS A 43 -6.67 9.82 7.65
N PHE A 44 -6.75 8.52 7.42
CA PHE A 44 -7.12 7.97 6.12
C PHE A 44 -8.07 6.79 6.25
N HIS A 45 -9.01 6.71 5.31
CA HIS A 45 -9.70 5.46 5.01
C HIS A 45 -8.77 4.62 4.12
N LEU A 46 -8.26 3.51 4.66
CA LEU A 46 -7.42 2.57 3.91
C LEU A 46 -8.32 1.71 3.00
N ARG A 47 -8.32 1.97 1.70
CA ARG A 47 -9.22 1.32 0.74
C ARG A 47 -8.68 0.01 0.23
N TYR A 48 -7.38 -0.01 -0.09
CA TYR A 48 -6.73 -1.19 -0.65
C TYR A 48 -5.37 -1.41 -0.01
N VAL A 49 -5.07 -2.67 0.30
CA VAL A 49 -3.73 -3.14 0.63
C VAL A 49 -3.40 -4.26 -0.35
N ILE A 50 -2.42 -4.02 -1.20
CA ILE A 50 -2.01 -4.94 -2.25
C ILE A 50 -0.62 -5.46 -1.91
N VAL A 51 -0.49 -6.77 -1.79
CA VAL A 51 0.76 -7.46 -1.52
C VAL A 51 1.06 -8.45 -2.63
N SER A 52 2.34 -8.76 -2.85
CA SER A 52 2.77 -9.76 -3.83
C SER A 52 3.53 -10.89 -3.18
N SER A 53 3.03 -12.11 -3.30
CA SER A 53 3.58 -13.29 -2.63
C SER A 53 4.04 -14.33 -3.64
N ASP A 54 4.90 -13.94 -4.57
CA ASP A 54 5.56 -14.85 -5.52
C ASP A 54 6.99 -15.13 -5.03
N ALA A 55 7.18 -16.28 -4.38
CA ALA A 55 8.47 -16.68 -3.83
C ALA A 55 9.49 -17.08 -4.92
N GLU A 56 9.02 -17.45 -6.12
CA GLU A 56 9.88 -17.94 -7.20
C GLU A 56 10.39 -16.81 -8.10
N LYS A 57 9.55 -15.80 -8.36
CA LYS A 57 9.87 -14.69 -9.28
C LYS A 57 10.17 -13.37 -8.58
N GLY A 58 10.30 -13.42 -7.24
CA GLY A 58 10.57 -12.28 -6.40
C GLY A 58 9.35 -11.38 -6.17
N TYR A 59 9.55 -10.34 -5.36
CA TYR A 59 8.51 -9.40 -5.01
C TYR A 59 8.19 -8.43 -6.17
N ASN A 60 6.97 -7.87 -6.14
CA ASN A 60 6.54 -6.83 -7.07
C ASN A 60 6.79 -5.44 -6.45
N PHE A 61 6.69 -4.40 -7.30
CA PHE A 61 6.68 -2.95 -7.02
C PHE A 61 8.02 -2.19 -7.03
N SER A 62 9.15 -2.80 -6.66
CA SER A 62 10.48 -2.19 -6.82
C SER A 62 11.36 -2.98 -7.80
N GLU A 63 12.11 -2.25 -8.62
CA GLU A 63 13.05 -2.79 -9.60
C GLU A 63 14.39 -3.18 -8.94
N ASN A 64 14.75 -2.55 -7.81
CA ASN A 64 16.11 -2.57 -7.27
C ASN A 64 16.26 -3.11 -5.84
N THR A 65 15.21 -3.59 -5.17
CA THR A 65 15.34 -4.11 -3.80
C THR A 65 14.69 -5.47 -3.64
N SER A 66 15.45 -6.44 -3.12
CA SER A 66 14.96 -7.77 -2.71
C SER A 66 14.02 -7.73 -1.49
N LEU A 67 13.59 -6.55 -1.07
CA LEU A 67 12.72 -6.33 0.08
C LEU A 67 11.26 -6.52 -0.35
N SER A 68 10.52 -7.24 0.48
CA SER A 68 9.08 -7.40 0.24
C SER A 68 8.35 -6.08 0.47
N GLU A 69 7.52 -5.67 -0.48
CA GLU A 69 6.75 -4.43 -0.44
C GLU A 69 5.24 -4.67 -0.47
N CYS A 70 4.50 -3.61 -0.15
CA CYS A 70 3.06 -3.51 -0.29
C CYS A 70 2.69 -2.17 -0.94
N LEU A 71 1.67 -2.19 -1.79
CA LEU A 71 1.04 -0.99 -2.31
C LEU A 71 -0.22 -0.73 -1.49
N ILE A 72 -0.32 0.45 -0.89
CA ILE A 72 -1.52 0.91 -0.21
C ILE A 72 -2.20 2.00 -1.02
N ILE A 73 -3.54 2.01 -1.00
CA ILE A 73 -4.36 3.10 -1.51
C ILE A 73 -5.25 3.58 -0.37
N ALA A 74 -5.15 4.86 -0.05
CA ALA A 74 -5.86 5.43 1.08
C ALA A 74 -6.48 6.79 0.72
N LYS A 75 -7.68 7.07 1.24
CA LYS A 75 -8.39 8.34 1.03
C LYS A 75 -8.27 9.19 2.30
N ARG A 76 -7.87 10.45 2.17
CA ARG A 76 -7.84 11.40 3.30
C ARG A 76 -9.27 11.64 3.77
N ILE A 77 -9.49 11.50 5.07
CA ILE A 77 -10.79 11.69 5.71
C ILE A 77 -10.64 12.64 6.90
N ASP A 78 -11.70 13.35 7.23
CA ASP A 78 -11.77 14.11 8.48
C ASP A 78 -12.26 13.22 9.64
N GLU A 79 -13.18 12.31 9.33
CA GLU A 79 -13.75 11.32 10.23
C GLU A 79 -14.03 10.01 9.47
N HIS A 80 -14.00 8.89 10.19
CA HIS A 80 -14.38 7.59 9.65
C HIS A 80 -15.90 7.47 9.54
N ARG A 81 -16.36 6.84 8.46
CA ARG A 81 -17.77 6.52 8.26
C ARG A 81 -18.05 5.05 8.54
N LEU A 82 -19.25 4.77 9.06
CA LEU A 82 -19.76 3.40 9.16
C LEU A 82 -19.86 2.79 7.76
N GLY A 83 -19.41 1.54 7.60
CA GLY A 83 -19.39 0.84 6.33
C GLY A 83 -18.15 1.09 5.47
N GLU A 84 -17.11 1.74 6.00
CA GLU A 84 -15.81 1.77 5.34
C GLU A 84 -15.20 0.36 5.23
N GLU A 85 -14.87 -0.04 4.01
CA GLU A 85 -14.26 -1.34 3.73
C GLU A 85 -12.80 -1.19 3.31
N THR A 86 -11.98 -2.16 3.71
CA THR A 86 -10.60 -2.33 3.22
C THR A 86 -10.52 -3.63 2.44
N VAL A 87 -10.09 -3.55 1.18
CA VAL A 87 -9.86 -4.72 0.34
C VAL A 87 -8.40 -5.14 0.43
N LEU A 88 -8.17 -6.39 0.83
CA LEU A 88 -6.85 -7.01 0.85
C LEU A 88 -6.66 -7.84 -0.42
N ILE A 89 -5.65 -7.50 -1.21
CA ILE A 89 -5.35 -8.18 -2.48
C ILE A 89 -3.98 -8.83 -2.38
N ASN A 90 -3.91 -10.13 -2.62
CA ASN A 90 -2.67 -10.87 -2.68
C ASN A 90 -2.38 -11.34 -4.12
N LEU A 91 -1.37 -10.75 -4.74
CA LEU A 91 -0.87 -11.16 -6.04
C LEU A 91 0.02 -12.39 -5.87
N LEU A 92 -0.52 -13.57 -6.20
CA LEU A 92 0.16 -14.84 -6.01
C LEU A 92 1.24 -15.12 -7.06
N ARG A 93 1.13 -14.51 -8.25
CA ARG A 93 2.01 -14.81 -9.36
C ARG A 93 2.36 -13.56 -10.16
N LYS A 94 3.66 -13.30 -10.32
CA LYS A 94 4.18 -12.27 -11.20
C LYS A 94 4.14 -12.74 -12.66
N PRO A 95 3.47 -12.03 -13.57
CA PRO A 95 3.52 -12.35 -14.99
C PRO A 95 4.96 -12.18 -15.49
N LYS A 96 5.41 -13.05 -16.41
CA LYS A 96 6.80 -13.02 -16.93
C LYS A 96 7.07 -11.83 -17.85
N SER A 97 6.01 -11.17 -18.35
CA SER A 97 6.07 -9.98 -19.18
C SER A 97 4.72 -9.26 -19.16
N ALA A 98 4.70 -7.97 -19.54
CA ALA A 98 3.46 -7.21 -19.70
C ALA A 98 2.47 -7.89 -20.67
N LEU A 99 2.98 -8.42 -21.78
CA LEU A 99 2.18 -9.15 -22.77
C LEU A 99 1.49 -10.37 -22.15
N LYS A 100 2.19 -11.14 -21.30
CA LYS A 100 1.58 -12.26 -20.56
C LYS A 100 0.58 -11.82 -19.50
N ALA A 101 0.72 -10.61 -18.95
CA ALA A 101 -0.26 -10.07 -18.02
C ALA A 101 -1.59 -9.77 -18.72
N MET A 102 -1.53 -9.17 -19.92
CA MET A 102 -2.72 -8.88 -20.73
C MET A 102 -3.46 -10.12 -21.22
N LEU A 103 -2.75 -11.24 -21.40
CA LEU A 103 -3.37 -12.52 -21.78
C LEU A 103 -4.11 -13.22 -20.62
N LEU A 104 -3.94 -12.74 -19.38
CA LEU A 104 -4.54 -13.33 -18.17
C LEU A 104 -5.74 -12.52 -17.64
N SER A 105 -6.06 -11.38 -18.25
CA SER A 105 -7.21 -10.51 -17.94
C SER A 105 -8.42 -10.85 -18.81
#